data_AF-A0A949N956-F1
#
_entry.id   AF-A0A949N956-F1
#
_cell.length_a   1.000
_cell.length_b   1.000
_cell.length_c   1.000
_cell.angle_alpha   90.00
_cell.angle_beta   90.00
_cell.angle_gamma   90.00
#
_symmetry.space_group_name_H-M   'P 1'
#
loop_
_entity.id
_entity.type
_entity.pdbx_description
1 polymer ?
#
loop_
_entity_poly.entity_id
_entity_poly.type
_entity_poly.pdbx_seq_one_letter_code
_entity_poly.pdbx_strand_id
1 'polypeptide(L)'
;MNGFTIAIDTREQRPYEYPGAEVHTLSTGDYSIVGLEDRVAVERKSKADAYSSLGQGRARFRRELERLALFDYAAIVVEDTVQGFLNRPPHSKMNPRSALGTLLAWSVRYRVPVIFAGDRAHSQALTLKLLQMYWKYRGEISDVDG
;
A
#
# COMPACT_ATOMS: atom_id res chain seq x y z
N MET A 1 17.60 12.07 8.60
CA MET A 1 16.65 13.02 7.98
C MET A 1 15.88 13.65 9.11
N ASN A 2 16.16 14.90 9.49
CA ASN A 2 15.38 15.55 10.55
C ASN A 2 13.92 15.63 10.10
N GLY A 3 12.98 15.25 10.98
CA GLY A 3 11.54 15.34 10.74
C GLY A 3 10.91 14.19 9.93
N PHE A 4 11.64 13.14 9.57
CA PHE A 4 11.03 11.94 8.97
C PHE A 4 10.73 10.89 10.05
N THR A 5 9.44 10.70 10.33
CA THR A 5 8.93 9.67 11.24
C THR A 5 7.82 8.90 10.53
N ILE A 6 7.86 7.57 10.58
CA ILE A 6 6.80 6.73 10.01
C ILE A 6 5.60 6.73 10.95
N ALA A 7 4.42 6.98 10.39
CA ALA A 7 3.14 6.73 11.04
C ALA A 7 2.63 5.33 10.67
N ILE A 8 2.21 4.55 11.66
CA ILE A 8 1.64 3.21 11.50
C ILE A 8 0.17 3.26 11.91
N ASP A 9 -0.72 2.75 11.06
CA ASP A 9 -2.16 2.73 11.38
C ASP A 9 -2.46 1.87 12.61
N THR A 10 -3.34 2.37 13.48
CA THR A 10 -3.79 1.67 14.70
C THR A 10 -4.45 0.31 14.44
N ARG A 11 -4.93 0.04 13.22
CA ARG A 11 -5.61 -1.22 12.87
C ARG A 11 -4.68 -2.26 12.23
N GLU A 12 -3.43 -1.91 11.91
CA GLU A 12 -2.46 -2.86 11.36
C GLU A 12 -2.06 -3.88 12.45
N GLN A 13 -2.47 -5.13 12.25
CA GLN A 13 -2.32 -6.18 13.26
C GLN A 13 -0.91 -6.78 13.28
N ARG A 14 -0.17 -6.67 12.17
CA ARG A 14 1.18 -7.22 12.02
C ARG A 14 2.10 -6.15 11.47
N PRO A 15 2.30 -5.04 12.21
CA PRO A 15 3.06 -3.90 11.74
C PRO A 15 4.50 -4.29 11.46
N TYR A 16 5.11 -3.60 10.50
CA TYR A 16 6.55 -3.60 10.35
C TYR A 16 7.23 -2.88 11.51
N GLU A 17 8.48 -3.26 11.79
CA GLU A 17 9.27 -2.64 12.83
C GLU A 17 10.14 -1.52 12.23
N TYR A 18 9.85 -0.28 12.61
CA TYR A 18 10.61 0.88 12.20
C TYR A 18 11.10 1.64 13.43
N PRO A 19 12.42 1.88 13.59
CA PRO A 19 12.94 2.64 14.71
C PRO A 19 12.32 4.04 14.77
N GLY A 20 11.75 4.38 15.93
CA GLY A 20 11.14 5.69 16.18
C GLY A 20 9.79 5.93 15.49
N ALA A 21 9.18 4.91 14.89
CA ALA A 21 7.84 5.05 14.33
C ALA A 21 6.78 5.27 15.40
N GLU A 22 5.70 5.94 15.01
CA GLU A 22 4.58 6.29 15.86
C GLU A 22 3.30 5.61 15.38
N VAL A 23 2.39 5.30 16.32
CA VAL A 23 1.09 4.72 16.01
C VAL A 23 0.05 5.83 15.92
N HIS A 24 -0.65 5.91 14.79
CA HIS A 24 -1.63 6.95 14.47
C HIS A 24 -2.91 6.34 13.90
N THR A 25 -4.03 7.05 13.96
CA THR A 25 -5.24 6.63 13.23
C THR A 25 -5.22 7.25 11.84
N LEU A 26 -5.01 6.43 10.81
CA LEU A 26 -4.98 6.89 9.43
C LEU A 26 -6.37 6.82 8.79
N SER A 27 -6.67 7.76 7.89
CA SER A 27 -7.93 7.76 7.16
C SER A 27 -8.02 6.58 6.17
N THR A 28 -6.88 6.20 5.57
CA THR A 28 -6.68 5.06 4.66
C THR A 28 -5.19 4.70 4.58
N GLY A 29 -4.85 3.45 4.24
CA GLY A 29 -3.48 2.95 4.24
C GLY A 29 -3.03 2.42 5.59
N ASP A 30 -1.93 1.66 5.59
CA ASP A 30 -1.34 1.07 6.81
C ASP A 30 -0.11 1.86 7.31
N TYR A 31 0.59 2.55 6.41
CA TYR A 31 1.79 3.33 6.72
C TYR A 31 1.77 4.68 6.05
N SER A 32 2.24 5.71 6.75
CA SER A 32 2.40 7.07 6.24
C SER A 32 3.61 7.76 6.91
N ILE A 33 3.70 9.08 6.81
CA ILE A 33 4.69 9.93 7.48
C ILE A 33 3.94 10.85 8.45
N VAL A 34 4.47 10.98 9.66
CA VAL A 34 3.89 11.88 10.67
C VAL A 34 3.83 13.32 10.15
N GLY A 35 2.66 13.94 10.23
CA GLY A 35 2.36 15.28 9.71
C GLY A 35 2.04 15.34 8.21
N LEU A 36 1.99 14.20 7.52
CA LEU A 36 1.64 14.06 6.09
C LEU A 36 0.68 12.87 5.85
N GLU A 37 -0.11 12.51 6.86
CA GLU A 37 -0.99 11.34 6.89
C GLU A 37 -2.09 11.34 5.82
N ASP A 38 -2.40 12.52 5.28
CA ASP A 38 -3.38 12.78 4.22
C ASP A 38 -2.73 13.03 2.84
N ARG A 39 -1.39 12.99 2.76
CA ARG A 39 -0.64 13.25 1.52
C ARG A 39 0.05 12.01 0.96
N VAL A 40 0.48 11.09 1.81
CA VAL A 40 1.16 9.87 1.39
C VAL A 40 0.67 8.64 2.13
N ALA A 41 0.54 7.51 1.44
CA ALA A 41 0.22 6.24 2.10
C ALA A 41 0.84 5.03 1.40
N VAL A 42 1.13 3.99 2.20
CA VAL A 42 1.37 2.64 1.70
C VAL A 42 0.34 1.71 2.34
N GLU A 43 -0.43 1.03 1.49
CA GLU A 43 -1.32 -0.07 1.87
C GLU A 43 -0.53 -1.38 1.74
N ARG A 44 -0.34 -2.09 2.84
CA ARG A 44 0.32 -3.38 2.86
C ARG A 44 -0.72 -4.47 2.65
N LYS A 45 -0.41 -5.43 1.79
CA LYS A 45 -1.36 -6.52 1.49
C LYS A 45 -0.64 -7.85 1.40
N SER A 46 -1.04 -8.82 2.22
CA SER A 46 -0.59 -10.19 2.02
C SER A 46 -1.26 -10.78 0.77
N LYS A 47 -0.72 -11.89 0.22
CA LYS A 47 -1.41 -12.63 -0.85
C LYS A 47 -2.84 -13.01 -0.44
N ALA A 48 -3.04 -13.55 0.76
CA ALA A 48 -4.37 -13.98 1.19
C ALA A 48 -5.35 -12.79 1.28
N ASP A 49 -4.90 -11.66 1.83
CA ASP A 49 -5.71 -10.45 1.96
C ASP A 49 -6.02 -9.83 0.61
N ALA A 50 -5.09 -9.86 -0.35
CA ALA A 50 -5.33 -9.44 -1.73
C ALA A 50 -6.46 -10.26 -2.36
N TYR A 51 -6.39 -11.60 -2.30
CA TYR A 51 -7.46 -12.45 -2.85
C TYR A 51 -8.80 -12.25 -2.14
N SER A 52 -8.79 -12.08 -0.81
CA SER A 52 -9.98 -11.76 -0.02
C SER A 52 -10.60 -10.42 -0.46
N SER A 53 -9.75 -9.41 -0.63
CA SER A 53 -10.13 -8.06 -1.06
C SER A 53 -10.65 -8.01 -2.49
N LEU A 54 -10.21 -8.90 -3.38
CA LEU A 54 -10.72 -8.98 -4.75
C LEU A 54 -12.04 -9.76 -4.85
N GLY A 55 -12.29 -10.66 -3.88
CA GLY A 55 -13.50 -11.46 -3.74
C GLY A 55 -14.54 -10.76 -2.86
N GLN A 56 -14.72 -11.26 -1.63
CA GLN A 56 -15.77 -10.77 -0.72
C GLN A 56 -15.53 -9.33 -0.26
N GLY A 57 -14.27 -8.90 -0.15
CA GLY A 57 -13.89 -7.54 0.24
C GLY A 57 -13.96 -6.50 -0.87
N ARG A 58 -14.36 -6.87 -2.11
CA ARG A 58 -14.21 -6.04 -3.32
C ARG A 58 -14.78 -4.66 -3.20
N ALA A 59 -16.01 -4.54 -2.69
CA ALA A 59 -16.68 -3.25 -2.56
C ALA A 59 -16.02 -2.34 -1.52
N ARG A 60 -15.41 -2.90 -0.47
CA ARG A 60 -14.67 -2.16 0.56
C ARG A 60 -13.33 -1.71 0.01
N PHE A 61 -12.56 -2.63 -0.59
CA PHE A 61 -11.23 -2.32 -1.10
C PHE A 61 -11.26 -1.32 -2.25
N ARG A 62 -12.32 -1.31 -3.07
CA ARG A 62 -12.54 -0.24 -4.05
C ARG A 62 -12.67 1.15 -3.40
N ARG A 63 -13.42 1.29 -2.30
CA ARG A 63 -13.56 2.58 -1.59
C ARG A 63 -12.25 3.03 -0.94
N GLU A 64 -11.43 2.07 -0.52
CA GLU A 64 -10.09 2.33 -0.02
C GLU A 64 -9.19 2.87 -1.14
N LEU A 65 -9.18 2.23 -2.31
CA LEU A 65 -8.50 2.73 -3.52
C LEU A 65 -8.97 4.13 -3.94
N GLU A 66 -10.28 4.39 -3.90
CA GLU A 66 -10.84 5.72 -4.19
C GLU A 66 -10.31 6.80 -3.24
N ARG A 67 -10.09 6.46 -1.95
CA ARG A 67 -9.49 7.39 -0.97
C ARG A 67 -7.98 7.53 -1.18
N LEU A 68 -7.26 6.43 -1.41
CA LEU A 68 -5.82 6.44 -1.69
C LEU A 68 -5.49 7.25 -2.95
N ALA A 69 -6.37 7.24 -3.95
CA ALA A 69 -6.20 8.01 -5.19
C ALA A 69 -6.25 9.54 -5.01
N LEU A 70 -6.68 10.03 -3.84
CA LEU A 70 -6.71 11.47 -3.52
C LEU A 70 -5.39 11.97 -2.93
N PHE A 71 -4.49 11.06 -2.56
CA PHE A 71 -3.20 11.41 -1.97
C PHE A 71 -2.20 11.77 -3.06
N ASP A 72 -1.25 12.64 -2.76
CA ASP A 72 -0.15 13.00 -3.67
C ASP A 72 0.61 11.76 -4.13
N TYR A 73 0.79 10.80 -3.22
CA TYR A 73 1.32 9.49 -3.55
C TYR A 73 0.71 8.40 -2.67
N ALA A 74 0.17 7.36 -3.30
CA ALA A 74 -0.21 6.14 -2.60
C ALA A 74 0.25 4.91 -3.37
N ALA A 75 0.62 3.84 -2.67
CA ALA A 75 0.96 2.56 -3.28
C ALA A 75 0.42 1.37 -2.49
N ILE A 76 0.13 0.27 -3.18
CA ILE A 76 -0.14 -1.02 -2.57
C ILE A 76 1.12 -1.87 -2.67
N VAL A 77 1.64 -2.32 -1.53
CA VAL A 77 2.78 -3.23 -1.46
C VAL A 77 2.27 -4.63 -1.12
N VAL A 78 2.41 -5.54 -2.08
CA VAL A 78 1.99 -6.94 -1.93
C VAL A 78 3.17 -7.77 -1.44
N GLU A 79 2.99 -8.45 -0.31
CA GLU A 79 3.98 -9.38 0.28
C GLU A 79 4.00 -10.73 -0.45
N ASP A 80 4.22 -10.70 -1.76
CA ASP A 80 4.47 -11.88 -2.58
C ASP A 80 5.26 -11.47 -3.84
N THR A 81 5.82 -12.46 -4.54
CA THR A 81 6.26 -12.30 -5.92
C THR A 81 5.05 -12.42 -6.87
N VAL A 82 5.18 -11.94 -8.11
CA VAL A 82 4.13 -12.20 -9.13
C VAL A 82 3.93 -13.70 -9.33
N GLN A 83 5.00 -14.49 -9.38
CA GLN A 83 4.93 -15.95 -9.51
C GLN A 83 4.18 -16.59 -8.33
N GLY A 84 4.54 -16.22 -7.10
CA GLY A 84 3.89 -16.74 -5.90
C GLY A 84 2.45 -16.25 -5.74
N PHE A 85 2.12 -15.05 -6.24
CA PHE A 85 0.75 -14.54 -6.31
C PHE A 85 -0.12 -15.35 -7.27
N LEU A 86 0.43 -15.79 -8.40
CA LEU A 86 -0.27 -16.65 -9.35
C LEU A 86 -0.53 -18.06 -8.81
N ASN A 87 0.14 -18.45 -7.73
CA ASN A 87 -0.20 -19.63 -6.94
C ASN A 87 -1.30 -19.27 -5.94
N ARG A 88 -2.57 -19.47 -6.36
CA ARG A 88 -3.75 -19.07 -5.57
C ARG A 88 -3.72 -19.66 -4.15
N PRO A 89 -4.19 -18.92 -3.13
CA PRO A 89 -4.44 -19.49 -1.81
C PRO A 89 -5.45 -20.65 -1.86
N PRO A 90 -5.28 -21.71 -1.04
CA PRO A 90 -6.16 -22.89 -1.07
C PRO A 90 -7.65 -22.56 -0.93
N HIS A 91 -7.98 -21.58 -0.10
CA HIS A 91 -9.35 -21.16 0.22
C HIS A 91 -10.00 -20.25 -0.85
N SER A 92 -9.24 -19.74 -1.82
CA SER A 92 -9.79 -18.85 -2.85
C SER A 92 -10.23 -19.64 -4.08
N LYS A 93 -11.45 -19.40 -4.59
CA LYS A 93 -11.95 -19.95 -5.86
C LYS A 93 -11.64 -19.06 -7.07
N MET A 94 -11.03 -17.90 -6.86
CA MET A 94 -10.74 -16.95 -7.93
C MET A 94 -9.64 -17.48 -8.84
N ASN A 95 -9.79 -17.27 -10.15
CA ASN A 95 -8.71 -17.55 -11.10
C ASN A 95 -7.53 -16.59 -10.84
N PRO A 96 -6.30 -17.10 -10.63
CA PRO A 96 -5.14 -16.27 -10.28
C PRO A 96 -4.78 -15.22 -11.34
N ARG A 97 -4.97 -15.53 -12.63
CA ARG A 97 -4.73 -14.57 -13.72
C ARG A 97 -5.77 -13.45 -13.71
N SER A 98 -7.03 -13.77 -13.43
CA SER A 98 -8.09 -12.76 -13.27
C SER A 98 -7.87 -11.88 -12.03
N ALA A 99 -7.35 -12.47 -10.94
CA ALA A 99 -6.99 -11.73 -9.73
C ALA A 99 -5.89 -10.70 -10.02
N LEU A 100 -4.80 -11.14 -10.64
CA LEU A 100 -3.70 -10.25 -11.05
C LEU A 100 -4.18 -9.19 -12.04
N GLY A 101 -4.95 -9.56 -13.05
CA GLY A 101 -5.53 -8.63 -14.02
C GLY A 101 -6.40 -7.57 -13.37
N THR A 102 -7.17 -7.91 -12.33
CA THR A 102 -7.96 -6.93 -11.57
C THR A 102 -7.05 -5.96 -10.81
N LEU A 103 -6.02 -6.45 -10.10
CA LEU A 103 -5.09 -5.58 -9.37
C LEU A 103 -4.40 -4.59 -10.31
N LEU A 104 -3.93 -5.07 -11.47
CA LEU A 104 -3.29 -4.20 -12.47
C LEU A 104 -4.27 -3.20 -13.09
N ALA A 105 -5.50 -3.63 -13.38
CA ALA A 105 -6.54 -2.71 -13.87
C ALA A 105 -6.85 -1.61 -12.86
N TRP A 106 -6.88 -1.93 -11.56
CA TRP A 106 -7.08 -0.95 -10.51
C TRP A 106 -5.87 -0.05 -10.29
N SER A 107 -4.65 -0.59 -10.39
CA SER A 107 -3.42 0.19 -10.39
C SER A 107 -3.46 1.31 -11.44
N VAL A 108 -3.86 0.97 -12.66
CA VAL A 108 -4.00 1.94 -13.76
C VAL A 108 -5.17 2.89 -13.51
N ARG A 109 -6.35 2.37 -13.15
CA ARG A 109 -7.58 3.17 -13.02
C ARG A 109 -7.50 4.21 -11.92
N TYR A 110 -6.95 3.86 -10.76
CA TYR A 110 -6.88 4.74 -9.59
C TYR A 110 -5.52 5.43 -9.46
N ARG A 111 -4.57 5.13 -10.37
CA ARG A 111 -3.19 5.64 -10.33
C ARG A 111 -2.48 5.34 -8.99
N VAL A 112 -2.81 4.21 -8.38
CA VAL A 112 -2.19 3.69 -7.15
C VAL A 112 -1.34 2.48 -7.52
N PRO A 113 -0.01 2.60 -7.65
CA PRO A 113 0.84 1.51 -8.08
C PRO A 113 0.72 0.29 -7.17
N VAL A 114 0.62 -0.89 -7.78
CA VAL A 114 0.71 -2.19 -7.09
C VAL A 114 2.12 -2.75 -7.28
N ILE A 115 2.86 -2.91 -6.19
CA ILE A 115 4.25 -3.39 -6.21
C ILE A 115 4.34 -4.73 -5.48
N PHE A 116 4.81 -5.75 -6.18
CA PHE A 116 5.07 -7.08 -5.63
C PHE A 116 6.48 -7.11 -5.03
N ALA A 117 6.57 -7.19 -3.71
CA ALA A 117 7.83 -7.04 -2.99
C ALA A 117 8.49 -8.37 -2.62
N GLY A 118 7.90 -9.51 -2.98
CA GLY A 118 8.48 -10.83 -2.72
C GLY A 118 8.12 -11.36 -1.34
N ASP A 119 8.82 -10.93 -0.30
CA ASP A 119 8.58 -11.39 1.07
C ASP A 119 8.38 -10.23 2.04
N ARG A 120 8.10 -10.56 3.30
CA ARG A 120 7.85 -9.58 4.37
C ARG A 120 9.02 -8.61 4.58
N ALA A 121 10.26 -9.10 4.57
CA ALA A 121 11.43 -8.28 4.84
C ALA A 121 11.66 -7.27 3.70
N HIS A 122 11.51 -7.72 2.45
CA HIS A 122 11.59 -6.84 1.29
C HIS A 122 10.43 -5.86 1.21
N SER A 123 9.22 -6.28 1.60
CA SER A 123 8.04 -5.40 1.68
C SER A 123 8.25 -4.29 2.70
N GLN A 124 8.78 -4.63 3.88
CA GLN A 124 9.16 -3.65 4.90
C GLN A 124 10.21 -2.65 4.41
N ALA A 125 11.27 -3.13 3.75
CA ALA A 125 12.31 -2.27 3.21
C ALA A 125 11.78 -1.36 2.09
N LEU A 126 10.92 -1.89 1.21
CA LEU A 126 10.31 -1.14 0.12
C LEU A 126 9.35 -0.07 0.65
N THR A 127 8.47 -0.40 1.59
CA THR A 127 7.55 0.57 2.22
C THR A 127 8.33 1.75 2.81
N LEU A 128 9.39 1.49 3.58
CA LEU A 128 10.28 2.54 4.10
C LEU A 128 10.87 3.37 2.96
N LYS A 129 11.38 2.72 1.92
CA LYS A 129 12.04 3.40 0.81
C LYS A 129 11.08 4.29 0.03
N LEU A 130 9.84 3.83 -0.22
CA LEU A 130 8.79 4.61 -0.88
C LEU A 130 8.47 5.88 -0.10
N LEU A 131 8.24 5.76 1.21
CA LEU A 131 7.97 6.91 2.09
C LEU A 131 9.17 7.88 2.14
N GLN A 132 10.40 7.36 2.17
CA GLN A 132 11.61 8.20 2.09
C GLN A 132 11.75 8.93 0.74
N MET A 133 11.39 8.29 -0.37
CA MET A 133 11.43 8.92 -1.69
C MET A 133 10.36 9.99 -1.81
N TYR A 134 9.14 9.71 -1.36
CA TYR A 134 8.11 10.74 -1.27
C TYR A 134 8.58 11.92 -0.41
N TRP A 135 9.09 11.67 0.81
CA TRP A 135 9.67 12.71 1.66
C TRP A 135 10.71 13.54 0.92
N LYS A 136 11.64 12.89 0.20
CA LYS A 136 12.68 13.59 -0.56
C LYS A 136 12.11 14.53 -1.64
N TYR A 137 11.09 14.08 -2.38
CA TYR A 137 10.58 14.79 -3.57
C TYR A 137 9.29 15.59 -3.34
N ARG A 138 8.70 15.59 -2.14
CA ARG A 138 7.40 16.25 -1.87
C ARG A 138 7.33 17.74 -2.23
N GLY A 139 8.47 18.44 -2.19
CA GLY A 139 8.55 19.85 -2.63
C GLY A 139 8.31 20.00 -4.13
N GLU A 140 8.76 19.04 -4.94
CA GLU A 140 8.56 19.04 -6.40
C GLU A 140 7.15 18.57 -6.80
N ILE A 141 6.50 17.77 -5.95
CA ILE A 141 5.14 17.23 -6.21
C ILE A 141 4.08 18.32 -6.02
N SER A 142 4.31 19.27 -5.12
CA SER A 142 3.35 20.32 -4.75
C SER A 142 3.25 21.46 -5.77
N ASP A 143 4.26 21.61 -6.64
CA ASP A 143 4.38 22.73 -7.58
C ASP A 143 3.68 22.47 -8.95
N VAL A 144 2.99 21.34 -9.11
CA VAL A 144 2.35 20.97 -10.39
C VAL A 144 0.93 21.54 -10.52
N ASP A 145 0.36 22.09 -9.44
CA ASP A 145 -0.96 22.73 -9.41
C ASP A 145 -0.89 24.26 -9.19
N GLY A 146 0.28 24.88 -9.42
CA GLY A 146 0.54 26.33 -9.34
C GLY A 146 0.66 27.03 -10.68
#